data_AF-A0A315CDA1-F1
#
_entry.id   AF-A0A315CDA1-F1
#
_cell.length_a   1.000
_cell.length_b   1.000
_cell.length_c   1.000
_cell.angle_alpha   90.00
_cell.angle_beta   90.00
_cell.angle_gamma   90.00
#
_symmetry.space_group_name_H-M   'P 1'
#
loop_
_entity.id
_entity.type
_entity.pdbx_description
1 polymer ?
#
loop_
_entity_poly.entity_id
_entity_poly.type
_entity_poly.pdbx_seq_one_letter_code
_entity_poly.pdbx_strand_id
1 'polypeptide(L)'
;MMSLLEQLIETHTGKTTDKWSLYVREYARLFEPYRDQPICLLEIGVQNGGSLEVWSDYFAQARVLVGCDIDEGCRNLTYADSRVHVVVGDASTVETRDQILSISATFDIIIDDGSHTASDIVKSFALYFERLSEGGLYIVEDLHCSYWQNYQGGLHNPLSSIHFFKSLCDIVNHQSWGLPMSRRELLTEFSKQDIAEFSEDLLAQIHSVEFLNSICVVRKAAAPNNTLGPRIVRGQEAFVDVGPLGLDGQDLVAPLQCMPDLAAPLNAEPLLFDEDFYLSNYPDVAAAGVNAFAHYLGNGKSEGRHPTADRAALAALQEAKVWGREQAAVLAGIAEFVADNGDALTQAIEASQKQLEFWHLQHAARFDQLTQMSVEQEDREVQRLDKLELNLVGMRAELTDKLSELLMAQSLELAGSFEASQSKLVGGQAEHAVQIAFLKNEQAKQAEQAQRQYESLHGEFIALKTSFIQINAAYWDAKQTYEACVAELREELEAERVRLAWRSAHPLKAFWRDLFSRKTAGVDA
;
A
#
# COMPACT_ATOMS: atom_id res chain seq x y z
N MET A 1 -17.06 37.62 -7.14
CA MET A 1 -18.39 37.54 -7.76
C MET A 1 -18.64 36.05 -7.95
N MET A 2 -19.78 35.53 -7.50
CA MET A 2 -20.09 34.11 -7.67
C MET A 2 -20.18 33.75 -9.15
N SER A 3 -19.68 32.58 -9.50
CA SER A 3 -19.86 31.98 -10.82
C SER A 3 -21.34 31.67 -11.08
N LEU A 4 -21.68 31.47 -12.36
CA LEU A 4 -23.04 31.09 -12.75
C LEU A 4 -23.46 29.76 -12.11
N LEU A 5 -22.56 28.78 -12.05
CA LEU A 5 -22.86 27.47 -11.45
C LEU A 5 -23.17 27.59 -9.95
N GLU A 6 -22.38 28.37 -9.21
CA GLU A 6 -22.65 28.66 -7.80
C GLU A 6 -24.03 29.32 -7.62
N GLN A 7 -24.39 30.27 -8.49
CA GLN A 7 -25.70 30.93 -8.44
C GLN A 7 -26.85 29.96 -8.73
N LEU A 8 -26.71 29.07 -9.73
CA LEU A 8 -27.71 28.06 -10.06
C LEU A 8 -27.93 27.10 -8.88
N ILE A 9 -26.86 26.61 -8.27
CA ILE A 9 -26.96 25.70 -7.12
C ILE A 9 -27.60 26.39 -5.91
N GLU A 10 -27.18 27.62 -5.58
CA GLU A 10 -27.74 28.35 -4.43
C GLU A 10 -29.22 28.70 -4.58
N THR A 11 -29.68 28.89 -5.82
CA THR A 11 -31.07 29.27 -6.10
C THR A 11 -31.95 28.10 -6.55
N HIS A 12 -31.38 26.88 -6.66
CA HIS A 12 -32.09 25.70 -7.09
C HIS A 12 -33.17 25.29 -6.08
N THR A 13 -34.40 25.13 -6.56
CA THR A 13 -35.55 24.70 -5.73
C THR A 13 -36.20 23.41 -6.23
N GLY A 14 -35.60 22.76 -7.23
CA GLY A 14 -36.11 21.53 -7.83
C GLY A 14 -35.76 20.28 -7.01
N LYS A 15 -35.38 19.21 -7.71
CA LYS A 15 -34.89 17.98 -7.11
C LYS A 15 -33.61 18.23 -6.31
N THR A 16 -33.43 17.48 -5.22
CA THR A 16 -32.27 17.63 -4.34
C THR A 16 -30.96 17.35 -5.09
N THR A 17 -29.98 18.24 -4.91
CA THR A 17 -28.59 18.05 -5.31
C THR A 17 -27.71 18.13 -4.06
N ASP A 18 -26.71 17.26 -3.97
CA ASP A 18 -25.70 17.26 -2.90
C ASP A 18 -24.32 17.32 -3.57
N LYS A 19 -23.51 18.32 -3.19
CA LYS A 19 -22.17 18.55 -3.71
C LYS A 19 -21.30 19.23 -2.67
N TRP A 20 -20.03 18.85 -2.61
CA TRP A 20 -19.04 19.59 -1.83
C TRP A 20 -18.79 20.97 -2.46
N SER A 21 -18.65 22.01 -1.62
CA SER A 21 -18.41 23.38 -2.10
C SER A 21 -17.16 23.54 -2.98
N LEU A 22 -16.13 22.71 -2.75
CA LEU A 22 -14.95 22.65 -3.62
C LEU A 22 -15.32 22.18 -5.02
N TYR A 23 -16.20 21.18 -5.15
CA TYR A 23 -16.56 20.59 -6.43
C TYR A 23 -17.27 21.61 -7.29
N VAL A 24 -18.20 22.37 -6.71
CA VAL A 24 -18.91 23.47 -7.38
C VAL A 24 -17.92 24.50 -7.95
N ARG A 25 -16.93 24.92 -7.16
CA ARG A 25 -15.91 25.89 -7.60
C ARG A 25 -15.07 25.34 -8.76
N GLU A 26 -14.67 24.08 -8.67
CA GLU A 26 -13.79 23.47 -9.67
C GLU A 26 -14.57 23.12 -10.95
N TYR A 27 -15.82 22.69 -10.84
CA TYR A 27 -16.72 22.55 -11.99
C TYR A 27 -16.94 23.86 -12.72
N ALA A 28 -17.12 24.97 -12.00
CA ALA A 28 -17.24 26.28 -12.63
C ALA A 28 -16.01 26.62 -13.49
N ARG A 29 -14.79 26.25 -13.06
CA ARG A 29 -13.55 26.43 -13.83
C ARG A 29 -13.44 25.42 -14.98
N LEU A 30 -13.70 24.15 -14.72
CA LEU A 30 -13.50 23.06 -15.68
C LEU A 30 -14.51 23.09 -16.83
N PHE A 31 -15.75 23.51 -16.55
CA PHE A 31 -16.85 23.49 -17.51
C PHE A 31 -17.04 24.80 -18.26
N GLU A 32 -16.36 25.88 -17.86
CA GLU A 32 -16.46 27.18 -18.54
C GLU A 32 -16.21 27.10 -20.06
N PRO A 33 -15.20 26.35 -20.56
CA PRO A 33 -14.98 26.22 -22.00
C PRO A 33 -16.10 25.49 -22.75
N TYR A 34 -16.90 24.68 -22.05
CA TYR A 34 -17.94 23.82 -22.62
C TYR A 34 -19.34 24.43 -22.51
N ARG A 35 -19.53 25.42 -21.62
CA ARG A 35 -20.84 25.96 -21.24
C ARG A 35 -21.73 26.33 -22.43
N ASP A 36 -21.15 27.04 -23.39
CA ASP A 36 -21.87 27.58 -24.56
C ASP A 36 -21.78 26.64 -25.78
N GLN A 37 -21.20 25.44 -25.63
CA GLN A 37 -21.06 24.44 -26.68
C GLN A 37 -22.20 23.41 -26.66
N PRO A 38 -22.51 22.77 -27.80
CA PRO A 38 -23.57 21.79 -27.88
C PRO A 38 -23.11 20.40 -27.43
N ILE A 39 -22.80 20.28 -26.14
CA ILE A 39 -22.18 19.08 -25.56
C ILE A 39 -23.14 17.91 -25.36
N CYS A 40 -22.59 16.70 -25.30
CA CYS A 40 -23.22 15.53 -24.71
C CYS A 40 -22.57 15.25 -23.34
N LEU A 41 -23.37 15.12 -22.27
CA LEU A 41 -22.88 14.81 -20.92
C LEU A 41 -23.45 13.50 -20.41
N LEU A 42 -22.61 12.70 -19.75
CA LEU A 42 -23.00 11.51 -18.98
C LEU A 42 -22.66 11.74 -17.50
N GLU A 43 -23.61 11.47 -16.61
CA GLU A 43 -23.42 11.40 -15.16
C GLU A 43 -23.79 9.99 -14.67
N ILE A 44 -22.83 9.29 -14.08
CA ILE A 44 -23.03 8.02 -13.39
C ILE A 44 -23.28 8.36 -11.92
N GLY A 45 -24.41 7.91 -11.38
CA GLY A 45 -24.94 8.36 -10.09
C GLY A 45 -25.92 9.52 -10.26
N VAL A 46 -27.21 9.25 -10.12
CA VAL A 46 -28.28 10.25 -10.28
C VAL A 46 -28.91 10.61 -8.94
N GLN A 47 -29.07 9.62 -8.05
CA GLN A 47 -29.78 9.75 -6.78
C GLN A 47 -31.16 10.42 -6.97
N ASN A 48 -31.36 11.61 -6.40
CA ASN A 48 -32.62 12.35 -6.51
C ASN A 48 -32.72 13.17 -7.81
N GLY A 49 -31.67 13.26 -8.64
CA GLY A 49 -31.71 13.89 -9.97
C GLY A 49 -31.55 15.41 -9.99
N GLY A 50 -31.19 16.05 -8.87
CA GLY A 50 -31.00 17.50 -8.82
C GLY A 50 -29.82 18.01 -9.64
N SER A 51 -28.73 17.23 -9.70
CA SER A 51 -27.56 17.60 -10.52
C SER A 51 -27.90 17.70 -12.00
N LEU A 52 -28.66 16.75 -12.55
CA LEU A 52 -29.13 16.80 -13.94
C LEU A 52 -30.01 18.03 -14.26
N GLU A 53 -30.79 18.54 -13.30
CA GLU A 53 -31.51 19.82 -13.48
C GLU A 53 -30.53 20.99 -13.53
N VAL A 54 -29.56 21.04 -12.62
CA VAL A 54 -28.51 22.07 -12.62
C VAL A 54 -27.69 22.02 -13.91
N TRP A 55 -27.34 20.83 -14.41
CA TRP A 55 -26.62 20.67 -15.68
C TRP A 55 -27.44 21.11 -16.89
N SER A 56 -28.75 20.85 -16.88
CA SER A 56 -29.69 21.32 -17.90
C SER A 56 -29.71 22.85 -17.99
N ASP A 57 -29.75 23.54 -16.86
CA ASP A 57 -29.72 25.00 -16.78
C ASP A 57 -28.34 25.58 -17.12
N TYR A 58 -27.26 24.95 -16.63
CA TYR A 58 -25.89 25.44 -16.84
C TYR A 58 -25.44 25.27 -18.29
N PHE A 59 -25.75 24.13 -18.91
CA PHE A 59 -25.43 23.83 -20.31
C PHE A 59 -26.65 24.05 -21.22
N ALA A 60 -27.06 25.31 -21.37
CA ALA A 60 -28.25 25.68 -22.13
C ALA A 60 -28.24 25.19 -23.60
N GLN A 61 -27.08 24.90 -24.18
CA GLN A 61 -26.93 24.38 -25.55
C GLN A 61 -26.63 22.87 -25.62
N ALA A 62 -26.51 22.16 -24.49
CA ALA A 62 -26.28 20.72 -24.48
C ALA A 62 -27.25 20.01 -25.43
N ARG A 63 -26.76 19.01 -26.16
CA ARG A 63 -27.57 18.16 -27.04
C ARG A 63 -28.32 17.11 -26.24
N VAL A 64 -27.65 16.54 -25.26
CA VAL A 64 -28.17 15.46 -24.44
C VAL A 64 -27.45 15.41 -23.10
N LEU A 65 -28.21 15.12 -22.05
CA LEU A 65 -27.73 14.90 -20.70
C LEU A 65 -28.24 13.53 -20.28
N VAL A 66 -27.35 12.59 -19.99
CA VAL A 66 -27.71 11.23 -19.61
C VAL A 66 -27.28 11.00 -18.18
N GLY A 67 -28.23 10.61 -17.33
CA GLY A 67 -27.97 10.06 -16.01
C GLY A 67 -28.04 8.53 -16.03
N CYS A 68 -27.18 7.85 -15.29
CA CYS A 68 -27.29 6.42 -15.03
C CYS A 68 -27.27 6.12 -13.55
N ASP A 69 -28.24 5.37 -13.04
CA ASP A 69 -28.27 4.94 -11.64
C ASP A 69 -28.78 3.50 -11.51
N ILE A 70 -28.28 2.77 -10.54
CA ILE A 70 -28.70 1.39 -10.29
C ILE A 70 -30.05 1.33 -9.54
N ASP A 71 -30.42 2.41 -8.84
CA ASP A 71 -31.67 2.47 -8.10
C ASP A 71 -32.88 2.54 -9.05
N GLU A 72 -33.72 1.50 -8.99
CA GLU A 72 -34.99 1.39 -9.71
C GLU A 72 -35.95 2.56 -9.45
N GLY A 73 -35.83 3.24 -8.30
CA GLY A 73 -36.54 4.46 -7.98
C GLY A 73 -36.29 5.59 -8.99
N CYS A 74 -35.10 5.65 -9.60
CA CYS A 74 -34.73 6.66 -10.59
C CYS A 74 -35.58 6.61 -11.86
N ARG A 75 -36.25 5.48 -12.16
CA ARG A 75 -37.20 5.41 -13.29
C ARG A 75 -38.38 6.37 -13.15
N ASN A 76 -38.70 6.78 -11.92
CA ASN A 76 -39.80 7.69 -11.65
C ASN A 76 -39.40 9.16 -11.76
N LEU A 77 -38.11 9.46 -11.97
CA LEU A 77 -37.64 10.82 -12.17
C LEU A 77 -38.17 11.36 -13.50
N THR A 78 -38.75 12.56 -13.45
CA THR A 78 -39.27 13.26 -14.62
C THR A 78 -38.61 14.63 -14.73
N TYR A 79 -38.25 15.04 -15.95
CA TYR A 79 -37.58 16.30 -16.20
C TYR A 79 -38.42 17.15 -17.16
N ALA A 80 -38.47 18.45 -16.91
CA ALA A 80 -39.14 19.39 -17.81
C ALA A 80 -38.36 19.55 -19.12
N ASP A 81 -37.04 19.44 -19.05
CA ASP A 81 -36.16 19.48 -20.21
C ASP A 81 -36.12 18.12 -20.90
N SER A 82 -36.54 18.08 -22.16
CA SER A 82 -36.55 16.90 -23.01
C SER A 82 -35.16 16.36 -23.37
N ARG A 83 -34.09 17.13 -23.10
CA ARG A 83 -32.70 16.72 -23.33
C ARG A 83 -32.15 15.81 -22.23
N VAL A 84 -32.85 15.72 -21.10
CA VAL A 84 -32.42 14.90 -19.95
C VAL A 84 -33.02 13.50 -20.07
N HIS A 85 -32.15 12.50 -20.04
CA HIS A 85 -32.51 11.08 -20.08
C HIS A 85 -31.95 10.36 -18.86
N VAL A 86 -32.66 9.36 -18.36
CA VAL A 86 -32.21 8.50 -17.27
C VAL A 86 -32.22 7.05 -17.73
N VAL A 87 -31.09 6.38 -17.57
CA VAL A 87 -30.94 4.94 -17.69
C VAL A 87 -30.88 4.34 -16.29
N VAL A 88 -31.61 3.25 -16.07
CA VAL A 88 -31.57 2.54 -14.80
C VAL A 88 -30.87 1.20 -14.99
N GLY A 89 -29.75 1.03 -14.30
CA GLY A 89 -28.88 -0.13 -14.41
C GLY A 89 -27.52 0.09 -13.76
N ASP A 90 -26.76 -1.01 -13.65
CA ASP A 90 -25.40 -0.98 -13.14
C ASP A 90 -24.44 -0.45 -14.22
N ALA A 91 -23.93 0.77 -14.05
CA ALA A 91 -23.05 1.43 -15.01
C ALA A 91 -21.75 0.66 -15.28
N SER A 92 -21.36 -0.26 -14.39
CA SER A 92 -20.18 -1.11 -14.56
C SER A 92 -20.41 -2.32 -15.49
N THR A 93 -21.62 -2.48 -16.03
CA THR A 93 -22.01 -3.58 -16.91
C THR A 93 -22.07 -3.18 -18.38
N VAL A 94 -21.82 -4.15 -19.27
CA VAL A 94 -21.89 -3.97 -20.72
C VAL A 94 -23.33 -3.69 -21.18
N GLU A 95 -24.30 -4.34 -20.56
CA GLU A 95 -25.72 -4.20 -20.88
C GLU A 95 -26.20 -2.77 -20.62
N THR A 96 -25.84 -2.20 -19.48
CA THR A 96 -26.22 -0.82 -19.12
C THR A 96 -25.45 0.18 -19.97
N ARG A 97 -24.16 -0.07 -20.23
CA ARG A 97 -23.37 0.73 -21.19
C ARG A 97 -24.08 0.81 -22.55
N ASP A 98 -24.54 -0.31 -23.09
CA ASP A 98 -25.19 -0.33 -24.41
C ASP A 98 -26.51 0.44 -24.41
N GLN A 99 -27.25 0.45 -23.30
CA GLN A 99 -28.43 1.30 -23.13
C GLN A 99 -28.07 2.79 -23.12
N ILE A 100 -27.03 3.19 -22.38
CA ILE A 100 -26.51 4.57 -22.38
C ILE A 100 -26.09 4.98 -23.80
N LEU A 101 -25.34 4.12 -24.48
CA LEU A 101 -24.81 4.39 -25.81
C LEU A 101 -25.89 4.41 -26.90
N SER A 102 -27.04 3.80 -26.65
CA SER A 102 -28.21 3.92 -27.54
C SER A 102 -28.79 5.34 -27.56
N ILE A 103 -28.53 6.14 -26.51
CA ILE A 103 -28.95 7.55 -26.42
C ILE A 103 -27.89 8.46 -27.06
N SER A 104 -26.61 8.26 -26.72
CA SER A 104 -25.49 8.99 -27.33
C SER A 104 -24.25 8.11 -27.42
N ALA A 105 -23.65 8.02 -28.61
CA ALA A 105 -22.45 7.20 -28.83
C ALA A 105 -21.17 7.81 -28.22
N THR A 106 -21.13 9.13 -28.04
CA THR A 106 -19.99 9.86 -27.49
C THR A 106 -20.43 10.94 -26.51
N PHE A 107 -19.52 11.32 -25.61
CA PHE A 107 -19.74 12.34 -24.59
C PHE A 107 -18.56 13.30 -24.52
N ASP A 108 -18.82 14.59 -24.32
CA ASP A 108 -17.76 15.59 -24.13
C ASP A 108 -17.36 15.70 -22.64
N ILE A 109 -18.29 15.36 -21.76
CA ILE A 109 -18.09 15.32 -20.31
C ILE A 109 -18.71 14.03 -19.77
N ILE A 110 -17.94 13.29 -18.98
CA ILE A 110 -18.39 12.13 -18.21
C ILE A 110 -18.07 12.40 -16.75
N ILE A 111 -19.06 12.28 -15.87
CA ILE A 111 -18.92 12.41 -14.42
C ILE A 111 -19.25 11.05 -13.80
N ASP A 112 -18.35 10.53 -12.99
CA ASP A 112 -18.50 9.31 -12.20
C ASP A 112 -18.68 9.69 -10.73
N ASP A 113 -19.95 9.73 -10.31
CA ASP A 113 -20.44 10.02 -8.96
C ASP A 113 -21.33 8.84 -8.46
N GLY A 114 -20.95 7.61 -8.85
CA GLY A 114 -21.74 6.39 -8.64
C GLY A 114 -21.56 5.75 -7.27
N SER A 115 -21.16 4.48 -7.22
CA SER A 115 -21.05 3.72 -5.97
C SER A 115 -19.82 4.08 -5.12
N HIS A 116 -18.85 4.78 -5.73
CA HIS A 116 -17.54 5.10 -5.20
C HIS A 116 -16.67 3.89 -4.82
N THR A 117 -17.08 2.65 -5.15
CA THR A 117 -16.23 1.49 -4.92
C THR A 117 -15.09 1.47 -5.93
N ALA A 118 -13.90 1.04 -5.50
CA ALA A 118 -12.71 1.09 -6.35
C ALA A 118 -12.88 0.31 -7.66
N SER A 119 -13.45 -0.90 -7.61
CA SER A 119 -13.63 -1.72 -8.82
C SER A 119 -14.67 -1.15 -9.79
N ASP A 120 -15.77 -0.56 -9.30
CA ASP A 120 -16.80 0.02 -10.18
C ASP A 120 -16.29 1.25 -10.91
N ILE A 121 -15.52 2.11 -10.24
CA ILE A 121 -14.87 3.28 -10.86
C ILE A 121 -13.93 2.83 -11.99
N VAL A 122 -13.09 1.82 -11.74
CA VAL A 122 -12.12 1.33 -12.75
C VAL A 122 -12.83 0.68 -13.93
N LYS A 123 -13.90 -0.09 -13.68
CA LYS A 123 -14.75 -0.69 -14.72
C LYS A 123 -15.44 0.40 -15.56
N SER A 124 -16.04 1.38 -14.91
CA SER A 124 -16.72 2.49 -15.59
C SER A 124 -15.73 3.28 -16.46
N PHE A 125 -14.54 3.59 -15.93
CA PHE A 125 -13.49 4.23 -16.72
C PHE A 125 -13.13 3.40 -17.96
N ALA A 126 -12.94 2.09 -17.82
CA ALA A 126 -12.64 1.20 -18.95
C ALA A 126 -13.76 1.17 -20.01
N LEU A 127 -15.04 1.21 -19.60
CA LEU A 127 -16.18 1.17 -20.50
C LEU A 127 -16.44 2.50 -21.22
N TYR A 128 -16.23 3.63 -20.55
CA TYR A 128 -16.70 4.93 -21.02
C TYR A 128 -15.59 5.89 -21.46
N PHE A 129 -14.32 5.73 -21.05
CA PHE A 129 -13.25 6.62 -21.50
C PHE A 129 -13.02 6.55 -23.03
N GLU A 130 -13.24 5.39 -23.65
CA GLU A 130 -13.22 5.24 -25.11
C GLU A 130 -14.30 6.10 -25.78
N ARG A 131 -15.43 6.31 -25.10
CA ARG A 131 -16.61 7.05 -25.58
C ARG A 131 -16.50 8.55 -25.34
N LEU A 132 -15.48 9.01 -24.61
CA LEU A 132 -15.20 10.42 -24.44
C LEU A 132 -14.70 11.04 -25.75
N SER A 133 -15.21 12.22 -26.13
CA SER A 133 -14.77 13.01 -27.28
C SER A 133 -13.31 13.47 -27.10
N GLU A 134 -12.64 13.76 -28.22
CA GLU A 134 -11.34 14.44 -28.17
C GLU A 134 -11.50 15.82 -27.51
N GLY A 135 -10.62 16.15 -26.58
CA GLY A 135 -10.73 17.35 -25.74
C GLY A 135 -11.75 17.23 -24.61
N GLY A 136 -12.40 16.08 -24.42
CA GLY A 136 -13.38 15.86 -23.36
C GLY A 136 -12.78 15.65 -21.97
N LEU A 137 -13.67 15.64 -20.96
CA LEU A 137 -13.35 15.43 -19.54
C LEU A 137 -13.99 14.14 -19.01
N TYR A 138 -13.20 13.29 -18.36
CA TYR A 138 -13.70 12.24 -17.45
C TYR A 138 -13.40 12.68 -16.03
N ILE A 139 -14.42 12.80 -15.19
CA ILE A 139 -14.32 13.32 -13.82
C ILE A 139 -14.81 12.25 -12.86
N VAL A 140 -14.08 12.01 -11.79
CA VAL A 140 -14.48 11.07 -10.73
C VAL A 140 -14.61 11.82 -9.42
N GLU A 141 -15.78 11.76 -8.81
CA GLU A 141 -16.09 12.34 -7.51
C GLU A 141 -15.79 11.37 -6.36
N ASP A 142 -15.75 11.92 -5.14
CA ASP A 142 -15.71 11.16 -3.89
C ASP A 142 -14.58 10.11 -3.77
N LEU A 143 -13.42 10.41 -4.38
CA LEU A 143 -12.22 9.59 -4.26
C LEU A 143 -11.65 9.51 -2.84
N HIS A 144 -12.15 10.27 -1.87
CA HIS A 144 -11.87 10.04 -0.47
C HIS A 144 -12.32 8.63 -0.01
N CYS A 145 -13.37 8.06 -0.62
CA CYS A 145 -13.80 6.67 -0.40
C CYS A 145 -12.71 5.66 -0.75
N SER A 146 -11.79 6.01 -1.64
CA SER A 146 -10.64 5.17 -2.03
C SER A 146 -9.69 4.86 -0.87
N TYR A 147 -9.79 5.58 0.25
CA TYR A 147 -9.02 5.31 1.47
C TYR A 147 -9.75 4.38 2.46
N TRP A 148 -11.00 4.00 2.18
CA TRP A 148 -11.86 3.25 3.08
C TRP A 148 -12.04 1.81 2.64
N GLN A 149 -11.84 0.86 3.56
CA GLN A 149 -11.88 -0.57 3.26
C GLN A 149 -13.23 -1.02 2.67
N ASN A 150 -14.35 -0.47 3.16
CA ASN A 150 -15.69 -0.84 2.70
C ASN A 150 -15.98 -0.44 1.25
N TYR A 151 -15.19 0.49 0.70
CA TYR A 151 -15.24 0.89 -0.71
C TYR A 151 -14.11 0.24 -1.52
N GLN A 152 -13.57 -0.89 -1.03
CA GLN A 152 -12.44 -1.62 -1.62
C GLN A 152 -11.16 -0.79 -1.69
N GLY A 153 -11.07 0.24 -0.84
CA GLY A 153 -9.96 1.16 -0.75
C GLY A 153 -8.86 0.73 0.21
N GLY A 154 -8.04 1.70 0.60
CA GLY A 154 -6.95 1.58 1.56
C GLY A 154 -5.73 2.36 1.10
N LEU A 155 -5.05 3.05 2.02
CA LEU A 155 -3.95 3.98 1.70
C LEU A 155 -2.84 3.37 0.82
N HIS A 156 -2.56 2.08 1.01
CA HIS A 156 -1.55 1.33 0.26
C HIS A 156 -2.14 0.22 -0.61
N ASN A 157 -3.45 0.20 -0.82
CA ASN A 157 -4.10 -0.83 -1.60
C ASN A 157 -3.81 -0.60 -3.11
N PRO A 158 -3.11 -1.53 -3.79
CA PRO A 158 -2.76 -1.38 -5.20
C PRO A 158 -3.97 -1.50 -6.15
N LEU A 159 -5.13 -1.94 -5.65
CA LEU A 159 -6.37 -2.03 -6.42
C LEU A 159 -7.35 -0.88 -6.13
N SER A 160 -6.92 0.11 -5.33
CA SER A 160 -7.74 1.31 -5.06
C SER A 160 -7.86 2.21 -6.29
N SER A 161 -8.95 2.96 -6.40
CA SER A 161 -9.15 3.94 -7.48
C SER A 161 -8.08 5.05 -7.49
N ILE A 162 -7.59 5.49 -6.33
CA ILE A 162 -6.47 6.43 -6.24
C ILE A 162 -5.19 5.82 -6.81
N HIS A 163 -4.90 4.55 -6.53
CA HIS A 163 -3.75 3.88 -7.13
C HIS A 163 -3.89 3.81 -8.65
N PHE A 164 -5.07 3.41 -9.15
CA PHE A 164 -5.36 3.38 -10.58
C PHE A 164 -5.09 4.74 -11.25
N PHE A 165 -5.64 5.83 -10.74
CA PHE A 165 -5.43 7.16 -11.33
C PHE A 165 -3.99 7.66 -11.17
N LYS A 166 -3.26 7.27 -10.11
CA LYS A 166 -1.83 7.58 -9.98
C LYS A 166 -1.03 6.90 -11.09
N SER A 167 -1.34 5.65 -11.41
CA SER A 167 -0.70 4.94 -12.53
C SER A 167 -0.98 5.62 -13.88
N LEU A 168 -2.13 6.29 -14.03
CA LEU A 168 -2.40 7.09 -15.23
C LEU A 168 -1.44 8.30 -15.38
N CYS A 169 -0.96 8.89 -14.27
CA CYS A 169 0.06 9.94 -14.33
C CYS A 169 1.37 9.43 -14.93
N ASP A 170 1.77 8.21 -14.58
CA ASP A 170 2.96 7.58 -15.15
C ASP A 170 2.74 7.28 -16.65
N ILE A 171 1.54 6.85 -17.03
CA ILE A 171 1.15 6.55 -18.42
C ILE A 171 1.28 7.78 -19.35
N VAL A 172 0.92 8.97 -18.87
CA VAL A 172 1.11 10.23 -19.64
C VAL A 172 2.60 10.48 -19.92
N ASN A 173 3.48 9.99 -19.05
CA ASN A 173 4.94 10.17 -19.13
C ASN A 173 5.68 8.98 -19.75
N HIS A 174 4.99 8.09 -20.47
CA HIS A 174 5.54 6.84 -21.00
C HIS A 174 6.87 7.00 -21.78
N GLN A 175 7.03 8.06 -22.58
CA GLN A 175 8.27 8.32 -23.32
C GLN A 175 9.50 8.53 -22.44
N SER A 176 9.28 8.90 -21.18
CA SER A 176 10.31 9.17 -20.17
C SER A 176 10.68 7.94 -19.35
N TRP A 177 9.98 6.81 -19.51
CA TRP A 177 10.18 5.64 -18.66
C TRP A 177 11.57 5.03 -18.81
N GLY A 178 12.16 5.02 -20.00
CA GLY A 178 13.44 4.33 -20.20
C GLY A 178 13.37 2.82 -19.89
N LEU A 179 12.18 2.22 -20.05
CA LEU A 179 11.90 0.79 -19.84
C LEU A 179 11.25 0.22 -21.12
N PRO A 180 11.58 -1.02 -21.52
CA PRO A 180 10.95 -1.69 -22.67
C PRO A 180 9.57 -2.27 -22.29
N MET A 181 8.70 -1.44 -21.73
CA MET A 181 7.42 -1.81 -21.15
C MET A 181 6.30 -0.98 -21.78
N SER A 182 5.16 -1.61 -22.06
CA SER A 182 3.94 -0.98 -22.56
C SER A 182 3.12 -0.32 -21.44
N ARG A 183 2.21 0.61 -21.79
CA ARG A 183 1.38 1.30 -20.77
C ARG A 183 0.47 0.32 -20.03
N ARG A 184 -0.07 -0.67 -20.74
CA ARG A 184 -0.94 -1.72 -20.23
C ARG A 184 -0.29 -2.54 -19.13
N GLU A 185 0.99 -2.83 -19.25
CA GLU A 185 1.69 -3.67 -18.28
C GLU A 185 1.69 -3.03 -16.87
N LEU A 186 1.60 -1.70 -16.78
CA LEU A 186 1.50 -0.99 -15.49
C LEU A 186 0.15 -1.22 -14.80
N LEU A 187 -0.88 -1.59 -15.56
CA LEU A 187 -2.24 -1.82 -15.06
C LEU A 187 -2.60 -3.31 -14.98
N THR A 188 -1.62 -4.22 -15.15
CA THR A 188 -1.85 -5.67 -15.22
C THR A 188 -2.60 -6.23 -14.01
N GLU A 189 -2.38 -5.69 -12.81
CA GLU A 189 -3.04 -6.20 -11.59
C GLU A 189 -4.56 -6.01 -11.63
N PHE A 190 -5.07 -4.96 -12.29
CA PHE A 190 -6.51 -4.78 -12.48
C PHE A 190 -7.10 -5.85 -13.43
N SER A 191 -6.34 -6.26 -14.44
CA SER A 191 -6.76 -7.31 -15.37
C SER A 191 -6.70 -8.70 -14.72
N LYS A 192 -5.66 -8.99 -13.92
CA LYS A 192 -5.53 -10.28 -13.20
C LYS A 192 -6.64 -10.54 -12.18
N GLN A 193 -7.26 -9.48 -11.68
CA GLN A 193 -8.35 -9.53 -10.69
C GLN A 193 -9.73 -9.43 -11.37
N ASP A 194 -9.80 -9.60 -12.69
CA ASP A 194 -11.02 -9.50 -13.50
C ASP A 194 -11.78 -8.17 -13.28
N ILE A 195 -11.05 -7.08 -12.98
CA ILE A 195 -11.64 -5.74 -12.81
C ILE A 195 -11.81 -5.08 -14.17
N ALA A 196 -10.72 -4.91 -14.92
CA ALA A 196 -10.76 -4.25 -16.23
C ALA A 196 -9.53 -4.60 -17.09
N GLU A 197 -9.72 -4.54 -18.40
CA GLU A 197 -8.64 -4.60 -19.38
C GLU A 197 -8.55 -3.27 -20.16
N PHE A 198 -7.32 -2.85 -20.45
CA PHE A 198 -7.05 -1.61 -21.19
C PHE A 198 -6.28 -1.94 -22.46
N SER A 199 -6.51 -1.18 -23.54
CA SER A 199 -5.71 -1.26 -24.77
C SER A 199 -4.60 -0.20 -24.76
N GLU A 200 -3.49 -0.45 -25.46
CA GLU A 200 -2.42 0.57 -25.60
C GLU A 200 -2.98 1.85 -26.25
N ASP A 201 -3.82 1.69 -27.28
CA ASP A 201 -4.39 2.81 -28.02
C ASP A 201 -5.26 3.70 -27.13
N LEU A 202 -6.05 3.10 -26.23
CA LEU A 202 -6.87 3.86 -25.28
C LEU A 202 -6.00 4.62 -24.28
N LEU A 203 -4.98 3.97 -23.70
CA LEU A 203 -4.11 4.60 -22.72
C LEU A 203 -3.25 5.71 -23.34
N ALA A 204 -2.87 5.59 -24.62
CA ALA A 204 -2.15 6.62 -25.35
C ALA A 204 -2.99 7.89 -25.60
N GLN A 205 -4.32 7.83 -25.45
CA GLN A 205 -5.22 8.98 -25.59
C GLN A 205 -5.40 9.78 -24.29
N ILE A 206 -4.85 9.33 -23.17
CA ILE A 206 -4.84 10.09 -21.92
C ILE A 206 -3.88 11.27 -22.07
N HIS A 207 -4.43 12.48 -22.02
CA HIS A 207 -3.67 13.72 -22.19
C HIS A 207 -3.11 14.25 -20.86
N SER A 208 -3.94 14.24 -19.81
CA SER A 208 -3.55 14.72 -18.49
C SER A 208 -4.41 14.09 -17.40
N VAL A 209 -3.85 14.03 -16.20
CA VAL A 209 -4.53 13.60 -14.98
C VAL A 209 -4.34 14.69 -13.93
N GLU A 210 -5.44 15.23 -13.41
CA GLU A 210 -5.44 16.31 -12.42
C GLU A 210 -6.14 15.82 -11.15
N PHE A 211 -5.42 15.83 -10.03
CA PHE A 211 -5.98 15.50 -8.72
C PHE A 211 -6.35 16.78 -7.97
N LEU A 212 -7.60 16.81 -7.51
CA LEU A 212 -8.07 17.77 -6.51
C LEU A 212 -8.49 17.00 -5.26
N ASN A 213 -8.80 17.69 -4.17
CA ASN A 213 -9.25 16.99 -2.97
C ASN A 213 -10.55 16.22 -3.29
N SER A 214 -10.45 14.89 -3.26
CA SER A 214 -11.53 13.96 -3.55
C SER A 214 -12.11 14.00 -4.98
N ILE A 215 -11.41 14.63 -5.93
CA ILE A 215 -11.76 14.57 -7.37
C ILE A 215 -10.52 14.17 -8.18
N CYS A 216 -10.73 13.38 -9.23
CA CYS A 216 -9.76 13.21 -10.32
C CYS A 216 -10.38 13.64 -11.65
N VAL A 217 -9.63 14.40 -12.44
CA VAL A 217 -10.02 14.81 -13.80
C VAL A 217 -9.03 14.25 -14.80
N VAL A 218 -9.52 13.46 -15.75
CA VAL A 218 -8.74 12.90 -16.85
C VAL A 218 -9.17 13.57 -18.15
N ARG A 219 -8.22 14.16 -18.88
CA ARG A 219 -8.48 14.77 -20.20
C ARG A 219 -8.08 13.82 -21.30
N LYS A 220 -8.85 13.82 -22.39
CA LYS A 220 -8.55 13.03 -23.59
C LYS A 220 -8.04 13.89 -24.73
N ALA A 221 -7.02 13.42 -25.42
CA ALA A 221 -6.58 13.97 -26.71
C ALA A 221 -6.14 12.84 -27.64
N ALA A 222 -6.05 13.10 -28.95
CA ALA A 222 -5.48 12.12 -29.87
C ALA A 222 -4.05 11.75 -29.47
N ALA A 223 -3.68 10.47 -29.58
CA ALA A 223 -2.37 9.97 -29.16
C ALA A 223 -1.16 10.75 -29.71
N PRO A 224 -1.14 11.23 -30.97
CA PRO A 224 -0.05 12.07 -31.47
C PRO A 224 0.15 13.38 -30.69
N ASN A 225 -0.93 13.93 -30.12
CA ASN A 225 -0.92 15.17 -29.33
C ASN A 225 -0.46 14.94 -27.87
N ASN A 226 -0.26 13.68 -27.48
CA ASN A 226 0.20 13.30 -26.13
C ASN A 226 1.68 12.92 -26.10
N THR A 227 2.43 13.24 -27.16
CA THR A 227 3.88 13.08 -27.19
C THR A 227 4.56 14.40 -26.81
N LEU A 228 5.75 14.31 -26.21
CA LEU A 228 6.56 15.48 -25.86
C LEU A 228 6.97 16.29 -27.10
N GLY A 229 7.09 15.61 -28.25
CA GLY A 229 7.57 16.18 -29.50
C GLY A 229 9.07 16.49 -29.50
N PRO A 230 9.60 16.98 -30.63
CA PRO A 230 11.00 17.36 -30.75
C PRO A 230 11.29 18.63 -29.95
N ARG A 231 12.49 18.72 -29.40
CA ARG A 231 12.97 19.92 -28.69
C ARG A 231 12.96 21.14 -29.61
N ILE A 232 12.57 22.29 -29.06
CA ILE A 232 12.63 23.58 -29.73
C ILE A 232 13.65 24.45 -29.00
N VAL A 233 14.78 24.73 -29.64
CA VAL A 233 15.85 25.56 -29.09
C VAL A 233 15.96 26.83 -29.94
N ARG A 234 15.85 28.00 -29.30
CA ARG A 234 15.90 29.31 -29.95
C ARG A 234 16.82 30.24 -29.17
N GLY A 235 17.39 31.23 -29.87
CA GLY A 235 18.49 32.06 -29.37
C GLY A 235 19.84 31.61 -29.93
N GLN A 236 20.81 32.51 -29.95
CA GLN A 236 22.14 32.27 -30.54
C GLN A 236 23.27 32.32 -29.51
N GLU A 237 22.99 32.78 -28.29
CA GLU A 237 23.98 33.01 -27.25
C GLU A 237 23.71 32.10 -26.05
N ALA A 238 24.71 31.32 -25.64
CA ALA A 238 24.64 30.43 -24.49
C ALA A 238 25.94 30.54 -23.67
N PHE A 239 25.95 31.41 -22.66
CA PHE A 239 27.16 31.70 -21.86
C PHE A 239 27.35 30.77 -20.65
N VAL A 240 26.28 30.12 -20.19
CA VAL A 240 26.25 29.30 -18.97
C VAL A 240 26.39 27.82 -19.30
N ASP A 241 25.59 27.35 -20.26
CA ASP A 241 25.61 25.97 -20.74
C ASP A 241 25.33 25.97 -22.25
N VAL A 242 26.31 25.50 -23.03
CA VAL A 242 26.21 25.39 -24.49
C VAL A 242 25.51 24.11 -24.95
N GLY A 243 25.26 23.16 -24.03
CA GLY A 243 24.65 21.86 -24.30
C GLY A 243 23.33 21.93 -25.07
N PRO A 244 22.38 22.82 -24.72
CA PRO A 244 21.11 22.93 -25.43
C PRO A 244 21.22 23.30 -26.92
N LEU A 245 22.25 24.03 -27.35
CA LEU A 245 22.36 24.50 -28.74
C LEU A 245 22.39 23.36 -29.77
N GLY A 246 22.87 22.17 -29.37
CA GLY A 246 22.92 20.99 -30.24
C GLY A 246 21.63 20.16 -30.25
N LEU A 247 20.64 20.50 -29.42
CA LEU A 247 19.47 19.67 -29.18
C LEU A 247 18.23 20.07 -29.99
N ASP A 248 18.28 21.14 -30.79
CA ASP A 248 17.13 21.58 -31.61
C ASP A 248 16.66 20.47 -32.54
N GLY A 249 15.35 20.20 -32.56
CA GLY A 249 14.75 19.15 -33.37
C GLY A 249 14.97 17.72 -32.89
N GLN A 250 15.71 17.50 -31.79
CA GLN A 250 15.92 16.15 -31.26
C GLN A 250 14.73 15.70 -30.40
N ASP A 251 14.31 14.45 -30.57
CA ASP A 251 13.34 13.79 -29.70
C ASP A 251 13.97 13.39 -28.36
N LEU A 252 13.11 13.16 -27.36
CA LEU A 252 13.55 12.59 -26.08
C LEU A 252 14.04 11.16 -26.29
N VAL A 253 15.28 10.91 -25.88
CA VAL A 253 15.79 9.57 -25.61
C VAL A 253 15.90 9.45 -24.10
N ALA A 254 14.91 8.81 -23.47
CA ALA A 254 14.98 8.53 -22.05
C ALA A 254 16.20 7.62 -21.79
N PRO A 255 17.08 7.97 -20.84
CA PRO A 255 18.12 7.04 -20.44
C PRO A 255 17.43 5.77 -20.00
N LEU A 256 17.98 4.61 -20.40
CA LEU A 256 17.54 3.36 -19.80
C LEU A 256 17.65 3.57 -18.30
N GLN A 257 16.55 3.31 -17.58
CA GLN A 257 16.70 3.12 -16.15
C GLN A 257 17.76 2.03 -16.04
N CYS A 258 18.87 2.31 -15.35
CA CYS A 258 19.64 1.22 -14.78
C CYS A 258 18.55 0.44 -14.08
N MET A 259 18.22 -0.75 -14.59
CA MET A 259 17.48 -1.67 -13.77
C MET A 259 18.34 -1.69 -12.51
N PRO A 260 17.89 -1.17 -11.33
CA PRO A 260 18.26 -1.93 -10.17
C PRO A 260 17.86 -3.33 -10.59
N ASP A 261 18.83 -4.24 -10.56
CA ASP A 261 18.59 -5.66 -10.55
C ASP A 261 17.11 -5.94 -10.23
N LEU A 262 16.38 -6.63 -11.11
CA LEU A 262 14.90 -6.80 -11.15
C LEU A 262 14.27 -7.33 -9.83
N ALA A 263 15.03 -7.35 -8.73
CA ALA A 263 14.73 -7.57 -7.33
C ALA A 263 14.04 -6.38 -6.61
N ALA A 264 13.06 -5.72 -7.22
CA ALA A 264 12.06 -5.01 -6.43
C ALA A 264 10.67 -5.03 -7.08
N PRO A 265 9.94 -6.12 -6.85
CA PRO A 265 8.59 -6.00 -6.34
C PRO A 265 8.47 -6.74 -4.99
N LEU A 266 7.60 -6.23 -4.12
CA LEU A 266 7.17 -6.88 -2.88
C LEU A 266 6.87 -8.36 -3.11
N ASN A 267 7.83 -9.24 -2.82
CA ASN A 267 7.71 -10.66 -2.61
C ASN A 267 9.02 -11.08 -1.95
N ALA A 268 9.02 -11.83 -0.86
CA ALA A 268 10.19 -12.03 -0.01
C ALA A 268 11.26 -13.02 -0.54
N GLU A 269 11.22 -13.43 -1.82
CA GLU A 269 12.24 -14.33 -2.42
C GLU A 269 13.49 -13.65 -3.05
N PRO A 270 13.46 -12.41 -3.60
CA PRO A 270 14.64 -11.72 -4.10
C PRO A 270 15.66 -11.36 -3.01
N LEU A 271 15.22 -11.26 -1.75
CA LEU A 271 16.07 -10.90 -0.61
C LEU A 271 17.07 -12.00 -0.20
N LEU A 272 17.00 -13.19 -0.80
CA LEU A 272 17.81 -14.36 -0.43
C LEU A 272 18.58 -15.00 -1.57
N PHE A 273 18.62 -14.36 -2.73
CA PHE A 273 19.47 -14.82 -3.82
C PHE A 273 20.80 -14.08 -3.78
N ASP A 274 21.88 -14.83 -3.57
CA ASP A 274 23.26 -14.35 -3.57
C ASP A 274 23.92 -14.82 -4.88
N GLU A 275 24.02 -13.91 -5.85
CA GLU A 275 24.55 -14.20 -7.18
C GLU A 275 26.02 -14.65 -7.14
N ASP A 276 26.84 -14.01 -6.31
CA ASP A 276 28.27 -14.34 -6.17
C ASP A 276 28.45 -15.74 -5.59
N PHE A 277 27.67 -16.10 -4.57
CA PHE A 277 27.63 -17.47 -4.04
C PHE A 277 27.17 -18.46 -5.11
N TYR A 278 26.08 -18.14 -5.82
CA TYR A 278 25.46 -19.05 -6.77
C TYR A 278 26.41 -19.36 -7.94
N LEU A 279 27.04 -18.35 -8.55
CA LEU A 279 27.98 -18.54 -9.65
C LEU A 279 29.28 -19.20 -9.20
N SER A 280 29.73 -18.94 -7.98
CA SER A 280 30.91 -19.59 -7.39
C SER A 280 30.65 -21.07 -7.09
N ASN A 281 29.44 -21.43 -6.66
CA ASN A 281 29.06 -22.78 -6.27
C ASN A 281 28.52 -23.63 -7.43
N TYR A 282 28.12 -22.99 -8.54
CA TYR A 282 27.63 -23.63 -9.77
C TYR A 282 28.41 -23.18 -11.01
N PRO A 283 29.64 -23.69 -11.22
CA PRO A 283 30.53 -23.25 -12.29
C PRO A 283 30.00 -23.50 -13.71
N ASP A 284 29.09 -24.46 -13.87
CA ASP A 284 28.40 -24.75 -15.13
C ASP A 284 27.46 -23.61 -15.54
N VAL A 285 26.80 -22.97 -14.57
CA VAL A 285 25.95 -21.78 -14.79
C VAL A 285 26.83 -20.57 -15.11
N ALA A 286 27.95 -20.41 -14.40
CA ALA A 286 28.92 -19.35 -14.67
C ALA A 286 29.55 -19.48 -16.07
N ALA A 287 29.91 -20.70 -16.49
CA ALA A 287 30.47 -20.97 -17.81
C ALA A 287 29.45 -20.77 -18.94
N ALA A 288 28.15 -20.96 -18.65
CA ALA A 288 27.07 -20.74 -19.61
C ALA A 288 26.77 -19.24 -19.85
N GLY A 289 27.24 -18.34 -18.98
CA GLY A 289 27.04 -16.89 -19.11
C GLY A 289 25.58 -16.45 -19.05
N VAL A 290 24.71 -17.29 -18.48
CA VAL A 290 23.28 -17.02 -18.30
C VAL A 290 23.05 -16.30 -16.97
N ASN A 291 21.97 -15.52 -16.88
CA ASN A 291 21.63 -14.83 -15.63
C ASN A 291 21.37 -15.87 -14.50
N ALA A 292 22.12 -15.76 -13.40
CA ALA A 292 22.13 -16.76 -12.33
C ALA A 292 20.78 -16.88 -11.62
N PHE A 293 20.11 -15.75 -11.38
CA PHE A 293 18.80 -15.71 -10.73
C PHE A 293 17.71 -16.32 -11.62
N ALA A 294 17.67 -15.95 -12.90
CA ALA A 294 16.76 -16.53 -13.87
C ALA A 294 17.00 -18.04 -14.05
N HIS A 295 18.26 -18.46 -14.07
CA HIS A 295 18.60 -19.89 -14.09
C HIS A 295 18.11 -20.59 -12.82
N TYR A 296 18.28 -19.98 -11.64
CA TYR A 296 17.79 -20.54 -10.38
C TYR A 296 16.28 -20.70 -10.36
N LEU A 297 15.52 -19.68 -10.76
CA LEU A 297 14.06 -19.73 -10.81
C LEU A 297 13.52 -20.71 -11.84
N GLY A 298 14.14 -20.77 -13.02
CA GLY A 298 13.70 -21.64 -14.11
C GLY A 298 14.06 -23.11 -13.90
N ASN A 299 15.30 -23.38 -13.47
CA ASN A 299 15.88 -24.73 -13.50
C ASN A 299 16.55 -25.10 -12.17
N GLY A 300 17.33 -24.19 -11.59
CA GLY A 300 18.19 -24.45 -10.44
C GLY A 300 17.43 -24.92 -9.20
N LYS A 301 16.24 -24.36 -8.94
CA LYS A 301 15.39 -24.77 -7.81
C LYS A 301 14.92 -26.21 -7.93
N SER A 302 14.46 -26.62 -9.12
CA SER A 302 14.07 -28.01 -9.38
C SER A 302 15.25 -28.97 -9.40
N GLU A 303 16.45 -28.47 -9.70
CA GLU A 303 17.71 -29.22 -9.64
C GLU A 303 18.29 -29.29 -8.22
N GLY A 304 17.61 -28.72 -7.21
CA GLY A 304 18.07 -28.72 -5.82
C GLY A 304 19.24 -27.77 -5.54
N ARG A 305 19.51 -26.83 -6.44
CA ARG A 305 20.53 -25.80 -6.25
C ARG A 305 20.09 -24.79 -5.20
N HIS A 306 21.05 -24.17 -4.53
CA HIS A 306 20.80 -23.31 -3.39
C HIS A 306 21.10 -21.86 -3.74
N PRO A 307 20.16 -20.94 -3.47
CA PRO A 307 20.28 -19.56 -3.91
C PRO A 307 21.23 -18.72 -3.06
N THR A 308 21.61 -19.18 -1.86
CA THR A 308 22.50 -18.47 -0.94
C THR A 308 23.24 -19.44 -0.01
N ALA A 309 24.32 -18.95 0.60
CA ALA A 309 25.03 -19.61 1.69
C ALA A 309 24.23 -19.62 3.01
N ASP A 310 23.29 -18.68 3.19
CA ASP A 310 22.50 -18.57 4.42
C ASP A 310 21.36 -19.60 4.45
N ARG A 311 21.72 -20.79 4.93
CA ARG A 311 20.81 -21.93 5.13
C ARG A 311 19.69 -21.64 6.13
N ALA A 312 19.94 -20.76 7.10
CA ALA A 312 18.99 -20.48 8.17
C ALA A 312 17.86 -19.59 7.66
N ALA A 313 18.19 -18.56 6.88
CA ALA A 313 17.20 -17.71 6.24
C ALA A 313 16.38 -18.46 5.16
N LEU A 314 17.01 -19.42 4.46
CA LEU A 314 16.31 -20.30 3.51
C LEU A 314 15.29 -21.23 4.21
N ALA A 315 15.66 -21.77 5.37
CA ALA A 315 14.78 -22.63 6.18
C ALA A 315 13.59 -21.86 6.76
N ALA A 316 13.83 -20.64 7.27
CA ALA A 316 12.78 -19.78 7.82
C ALA A 316 11.69 -19.41 6.80
N LEU A 317 12.05 -19.24 5.52
CA LEU A 317 11.09 -18.98 4.44
C LEU A 317 10.35 -20.22 3.94
N GLN A 318 10.97 -21.39 3.99
CA GLN A 318 10.28 -22.66 3.74
C GLN A 318 9.26 -22.94 4.85
N GLU A 319 9.61 -22.69 6.10
CA GLU A 319 8.68 -22.79 7.24
C GLU A 319 7.52 -21.78 7.12
N ALA A 320 7.79 -20.53 6.76
CA ALA A 320 6.75 -19.51 6.55
C ALA A 320 5.76 -19.85 5.42
N LYS A 321 6.18 -20.62 4.40
CA LYS A 321 5.31 -21.08 3.30
C LYS A 321 4.43 -22.28 3.67
N VAL A 322 4.91 -23.16 4.55
CA VAL A 322 4.11 -24.30 5.06
C VAL A 322 2.96 -23.77 5.93
N TRP A 323 3.20 -22.69 6.69
CA TRP A 323 2.21 -22.00 7.53
C TRP A 323 1.03 -21.34 6.78
N GLY A 324 1.08 -21.24 5.45
CA GLY A 324 0.02 -20.64 4.64
C GLY A 324 -1.08 -21.60 4.18
N ARG A 325 -0.95 -22.92 4.38
CA ARG A 325 -1.93 -23.93 3.89
C ARG A 325 -2.74 -24.61 5.00
N GLU A 326 -2.36 -24.45 6.27
CA GLU A 326 -2.96 -25.16 7.42
C GLU A 326 -3.77 -24.25 8.37
N GLN A 327 -4.14 -23.04 7.92
CA GLN A 327 -4.66 -22.00 8.82
C GLN A 327 -6.10 -22.20 9.33
N ALA A 328 -6.91 -23.05 8.68
CA ALA A 328 -8.31 -23.22 9.09
C ALA A 328 -8.49 -24.15 10.31
N ALA A 329 -7.57 -25.10 10.55
CA ALA A 329 -7.65 -26.05 11.67
C ALA A 329 -6.91 -25.56 12.92
N VAL A 330 -5.80 -24.84 12.73
CA VAL A 330 -4.99 -24.26 13.82
C VAL A 330 -5.74 -23.14 14.55
N LEU A 331 -6.53 -22.32 13.83
CA LEU A 331 -7.34 -21.26 14.44
C LEU A 331 -8.44 -21.80 15.38
N ALA A 332 -8.94 -23.02 15.15
CA ALA A 332 -9.91 -23.67 16.03
C ALA A 332 -9.25 -24.21 17.32
N GLY A 333 -8.05 -24.79 17.22
CA GLY A 333 -7.30 -25.29 18.38
C GLY A 333 -6.71 -24.20 19.27
N ILE A 334 -6.31 -23.06 18.68
CA ILE A 334 -5.83 -21.89 19.43
C ILE A 334 -6.96 -21.26 20.26
N ALA A 335 -8.20 -21.25 19.74
CA ALA A 335 -9.36 -20.73 20.46
C ALA A 335 -9.71 -21.57 21.71
N GLU A 336 -9.55 -22.89 21.65
CA GLU A 336 -9.75 -23.80 22.80
C GLU A 336 -8.61 -23.68 23.82
N PHE A 337 -7.35 -23.60 23.37
CA PHE A 337 -6.19 -23.48 24.27
C PHE A 337 -6.18 -22.17 25.08
N VAL A 338 -6.57 -21.06 24.46
CA VAL A 338 -6.68 -19.75 25.11
C VAL A 338 -7.85 -19.73 26.11
N ALA A 339 -8.94 -20.45 25.84
CA ALA A 339 -10.05 -20.60 26.77
C ALA A 339 -9.66 -21.37 28.05
N ASP A 340 -8.79 -22.37 27.92
CA ASP A 340 -8.38 -23.23 29.04
C ASP A 340 -7.18 -22.68 29.85
N ASN A 341 -6.35 -21.80 29.28
CA ASN A 341 -5.08 -21.36 29.90
C ASN A 341 -4.89 -19.83 30.01
N GLY A 342 -5.91 -19.04 29.66
CA GLY A 342 -5.84 -17.57 29.61
C GLY A 342 -5.39 -16.90 30.91
N ASP A 343 -5.83 -17.41 32.06
CA ASP A 343 -5.45 -16.86 33.38
C ASP A 343 -3.98 -17.14 33.73
N ALA A 344 -3.44 -18.31 33.34
CA ALA A 344 -2.05 -18.66 33.59
C ALA A 344 -1.08 -17.85 32.72
N LEU A 345 -1.46 -17.59 31.46
CA LEU A 345 -0.69 -16.72 30.56
C LEU A 345 -0.69 -15.27 31.03
N THR A 346 -1.85 -14.76 31.46
CA THR A 346 -2.00 -13.39 31.97
C THR A 346 -1.17 -13.19 33.24
N GLN A 347 -1.16 -14.15 34.15
CA GLN A 347 -0.32 -14.09 35.36
C GLN A 347 1.18 -14.16 35.05
N ALA A 348 1.60 -14.94 34.04
CA ALA A 348 3.00 -14.99 33.63
C ALA A 348 3.48 -13.68 32.98
N ILE A 349 2.60 -13.01 32.22
CA ILE A 349 2.86 -11.70 31.62
C ILE A 349 2.94 -10.61 32.69
N GLU A 350 2.00 -10.57 33.63
CA GLU A 350 2.03 -9.62 34.76
C GLU A 350 3.24 -9.83 35.68
N ALA A 351 3.64 -11.09 35.92
CA ALA A 351 4.85 -11.40 36.69
C ALA A 351 6.12 -10.92 35.98
N SER A 352 6.18 -11.06 34.65
CA SER A 352 7.30 -10.59 33.82
C SER A 352 7.37 -9.07 33.74
N GLN A 353 6.22 -8.39 33.63
CA GLN A 353 6.13 -6.92 33.67
C GLN A 353 6.58 -6.36 35.02
N LYS A 354 6.17 -6.97 36.14
CA LYS A 354 6.63 -6.57 37.49
C LYS A 354 8.13 -6.79 37.69
N GLN A 355 8.72 -7.84 37.11
CA GLN A 355 10.17 -8.04 37.14
C GLN A 355 10.91 -6.97 36.34
N LEU A 356 10.36 -6.54 35.20
CA LEU A 356 10.93 -5.49 34.36
C LEU A 356 10.84 -4.12 35.05
N GLU A 357 9.71 -3.78 35.66
CA GLU A 357 9.51 -2.54 36.43
C GLU A 357 10.42 -2.48 37.67
N PHE A 358 10.59 -3.60 38.38
CA PHE A 358 11.51 -3.69 39.51
C PHE A 358 12.97 -3.54 39.07
N TRP A 359 13.34 -4.08 37.90
CA TRP A 359 14.65 -3.88 37.29
C TRP A 359 14.89 -2.40 36.95
N HIS A 360 13.93 -1.73 36.31
CA HIS A 360 14.03 -0.30 36.00
C HIS A 360 14.17 0.57 37.27
N LEU A 361 13.41 0.29 38.33
CA LEU A 361 13.49 1.02 39.61
C LEU A 361 14.83 0.81 40.35
N GLN A 362 15.41 -0.40 40.30
CA GLN A 362 16.74 -0.66 40.89
C GLN A 362 17.89 -0.03 40.11
N HIS A 363 17.76 0.16 38.79
CA HIS A 363 18.83 0.69 37.94
C HIS A 363 18.76 2.22 37.77
N ALA A 364 17.57 2.83 37.91
CA ALA A 364 17.40 4.29 37.92
C ALA A 364 18.06 4.97 39.14
N ALA A 365 18.04 4.33 40.32
CA ALA A 365 18.70 4.88 41.52
C ALA A 365 20.22 4.68 41.55
N ARG A 366 20.79 3.91 40.61
CA ARG A 366 22.21 3.55 40.56
C ARG A 366 22.99 4.29 39.48
N PHE A 367 22.29 5.05 38.64
CA PHE A 367 22.85 5.89 37.59
C PHE A 367 23.79 6.97 38.15
N ASP A 368 23.49 7.51 39.35
CA ASP A 368 24.37 8.46 40.06
C ASP A 368 25.65 7.82 40.65
N GLN A 369 25.71 6.49 40.78
CA GLN A 369 26.91 5.77 41.24
C GLN A 369 27.81 5.31 40.09
N LEU A 370 27.29 5.17 38.87
CA LEU A 370 28.04 4.69 37.70
C LEU A 370 29.04 5.72 37.16
N THR A 371 28.83 7.02 37.42
CA THR A 371 29.78 8.10 37.06
C THR A 371 31.12 8.06 37.82
N GLN A 372 31.34 7.08 38.71
CA GLN A 372 32.59 6.93 39.47
C GLN A 372 33.22 5.52 39.38
N MET A 373 32.74 4.64 38.50
CA MET A 373 33.29 3.28 38.37
C MET A 373 34.42 3.21 37.34
N SER A 374 35.42 2.36 37.58
CA SER A 374 36.52 2.14 36.63
C SER A 374 36.10 1.16 35.53
N VAL A 375 36.66 1.33 34.33
CA VAL A 375 36.39 0.56 33.09
C VAL A 375 36.31 -0.97 33.29
N GLU A 376 37.14 -1.57 34.17
CA GLU A 376 37.11 -3.02 34.45
C GLU A 376 35.88 -3.51 35.24
N GLN A 377 35.08 -2.62 35.79
CA GLN A 377 33.83 -2.93 36.47
C GLN A 377 32.62 -2.75 35.53
N GLU A 378 32.71 -1.87 34.53
CA GLU A 378 31.71 -1.74 33.46
C GLU A 378 31.72 -2.96 32.53
N ASP A 379 32.90 -3.42 32.10
CA ASP A 379 33.03 -4.62 31.25
C ASP A 379 32.48 -5.89 31.91
N ARG A 380 32.62 -6.01 33.24
CA ARG A 380 32.06 -7.15 33.98
C ARG A 380 30.54 -7.14 34.02
N GLU A 381 29.94 -5.96 33.99
CA GLU A 381 28.48 -5.83 34.09
C GLU A 381 27.80 -5.87 32.72
N VAL A 382 28.48 -5.43 31.66
CA VAL A 382 28.10 -5.73 30.26
C VAL A 382 28.09 -7.25 30.03
N GLN A 383 29.15 -7.96 30.43
CA GLN A 383 29.20 -9.43 30.33
C GLN A 383 28.12 -10.13 31.15
N ARG A 384 27.66 -9.53 32.24
CA ARG A 384 26.57 -10.06 33.06
C ARG A 384 25.20 -9.85 32.42
N LEU A 385 25.01 -8.72 31.73
CA LEU A 385 23.78 -8.36 31.02
C LEU A 385 23.62 -9.19 29.73
N ASP A 386 24.69 -9.40 28.97
CA ASP A 386 24.69 -10.31 27.81
C ASP A 386 24.27 -11.73 28.21
N LYS A 387 24.67 -12.16 29.41
CA LYS A 387 24.33 -13.48 29.95
C LYS A 387 22.86 -13.60 30.37
N LEU A 388 22.25 -12.50 30.80
CA LEU A 388 20.81 -12.41 31.10
C LEU A 388 19.97 -12.40 29.82
N GLU A 389 20.43 -11.70 28.78
CA GLU A 389 19.81 -11.70 27.45
C GLU A 389 19.83 -13.09 26.81
N LEU A 390 20.97 -13.80 26.88
CA LEU A 390 21.09 -15.18 26.43
C LEU A 390 20.16 -16.15 27.18
N ASN A 391 19.96 -15.96 28.50
CA ASN A 391 19.03 -16.77 29.27
C ASN A 391 17.56 -16.51 28.89
N LEU A 392 17.20 -15.26 28.59
CA LEU A 392 15.86 -14.89 28.13
C LEU A 392 15.56 -15.44 26.73
N VAL A 393 16.55 -15.45 25.83
CA VAL A 393 16.45 -16.09 24.53
C VAL A 393 16.30 -17.62 24.67
N GLY A 394 17.03 -18.24 25.61
CA GLY A 394 16.90 -19.66 25.91
C GLY A 394 15.52 -20.05 26.47
N MET A 395 14.98 -19.26 27.41
CA MET A 395 13.63 -19.46 27.95
C MET A 395 12.55 -19.32 26.86
N ARG A 396 12.73 -18.39 25.92
CA ARG A 396 11.84 -18.20 24.77
C ARG A 396 11.85 -19.42 23.85
N ALA A 397 13.02 -20.03 23.62
CA ALA A 397 13.14 -21.24 22.81
C ALA A 397 12.48 -22.46 23.48
N GLU A 398 12.72 -22.69 24.77
CA GLU A 398 12.09 -23.80 25.52
C GLU A 398 10.56 -23.72 25.56
N LEU A 399 10.01 -22.50 25.67
CA LEU A 399 8.56 -22.28 25.60
C LEU A 399 8.00 -22.58 24.20
N THR A 400 8.75 -22.26 23.15
CA THR A 400 8.34 -22.49 21.76
C THR A 400 8.33 -23.98 21.41
N ASP A 401 9.33 -24.74 21.88
CA ASP A 401 9.40 -26.18 21.68
C ASP A 401 8.29 -26.93 22.43
N LYS A 402 8.01 -26.56 23.69
CA LYS A 402 6.89 -27.14 24.46
C LYS A 402 5.54 -26.88 23.83
N LEU A 403 5.33 -25.70 23.25
CA LEU A 403 4.12 -25.36 22.53
C LEU A 403 3.93 -26.25 21.29
N SER A 404 5.04 -26.56 20.61
CA SER A 404 5.06 -27.37 19.39
C SER A 404 4.79 -28.85 19.65
N GLU A 405 5.33 -29.42 20.75
CA GLU A 405 5.04 -30.80 21.15
C GLU A 405 3.56 -31.02 21.50
N LEU A 406 2.94 -30.05 22.19
CA LEU A 406 1.53 -30.12 22.59
C LEU A 406 0.59 -30.02 21.38
N LEU A 407 0.91 -29.18 20.41
CA LEU A 407 0.16 -29.04 19.15
C LEU A 407 0.20 -30.32 18.30
N MET A 408 1.32 -31.05 18.30
CA MET A 408 1.43 -32.32 17.57
C MET A 408 0.64 -33.47 18.20
N ALA A 409 0.57 -33.54 19.53
CA ALA A 409 -0.19 -34.59 20.21
C ALA A 409 -1.70 -34.50 19.92
N GLN A 410 -2.24 -33.28 19.81
CA GLN A 410 -3.66 -33.02 19.55
C GLN A 410 -4.07 -33.23 18.09
N SER A 411 -3.18 -33.00 17.12
CA SER A 411 -3.49 -33.19 15.69
C SER A 411 -3.75 -34.66 15.34
N LEU A 412 -3.13 -35.58 16.08
CA LEU A 412 -3.30 -37.04 15.92
C LEU A 412 -4.65 -37.56 16.43
N GLU A 413 -5.23 -36.95 17.48
CA GLU A 413 -6.57 -37.31 17.98
C GLU A 413 -7.69 -36.79 17.05
N LEU A 414 -7.54 -35.58 16.52
CA LEU A 414 -8.53 -34.96 15.63
C LEU A 414 -8.67 -35.70 14.29
N ALA A 415 -7.55 -36.20 13.73
CA ALA A 415 -7.56 -36.97 12.48
C ALA A 415 -8.37 -38.28 12.59
N GLY A 416 -8.32 -38.97 13.74
CA GLY A 416 -9.09 -40.20 13.96
C GLY A 416 -10.60 -40.00 14.08
N SER A 417 -11.04 -38.81 14.53
CA SER A 417 -12.46 -38.47 14.69
C SER A 417 -13.16 -38.11 13.37
N PHE A 418 -12.39 -37.64 12.38
CA PHE A 418 -12.90 -37.15 11.11
C PHE A 418 -13.27 -38.28 10.14
N GLU A 419 -12.48 -39.36 10.11
CA GLU A 419 -12.77 -40.55 9.29
C GLU A 419 -14.03 -41.31 9.75
N ALA A 420 -14.33 -41.30 11.06
CA ALA A 420 -15.52 -41.95 11.61
C ALA A 420 -16.83 -41.26 11.21
N SER A 421 -16.77 -39.96 10.91
CA SER A 421 -17.92 -39.12 10.58
C SER A 421 -18.32 -39.23 9.09
N GLN A 422 -17.39 -39.48 8.18
CA GLN A 422 -17.68 -39.64 6.73
C GLN A 422 -18.45 -40.93 6.38
N SER A 423 -18.35 -41.97 7.21
CA SER A 423 -18.96 -43.28 6.96
C SER A 423 -20.50 -43.30 7.09
N LYS A 424 -21.14 -42.28 7.66
CA LYS A 424 -22.57 -42.33 8.06
C LYS A 424 -23.58 -41.69 7.09
N LEU A 425 -23.16 -41.15 5.95
CA LEU A 425 -23.98 -40.21 5.15
C LEU A 425 -24.48 -40.71 3.77
N VAL A 426 -24.85 -42.00 3.62
CA VAL A 426 -25.51 -42.49 2.37
C VAL A 426 -26.74 -43.35 2.66
N GLY A 427 -27.95 -42.81 2.41
CA GLY A 427 -29.16 -43.62 2.11
C GLY A 427 -30.53 -43.06 2.55
N GLY A 428 -31.42 -42.76 1.58
CA GLY A 428 -32.89 -42.84 1.73
C GLY A 428 -33.72 -41.55 1.75
N GLN A 429 -34.37 -41.19 0.62
CA GLN A 429 -35.18 -39.97 0.46
C GLN A 429 -36.69 -40.22 0.74
N ALA A 430 -37.21 -39.72 1.87
CA ALA A 430 -38.59 -39.20 2.00
C ALA A 430 -38.89 -38.57 3.39
N GLU A 431 -38.23 -39.00 4.48
CA GLU A 431 -38.38 -38.37 5.81
C GLU A 431 -37.53 -37.10 5.99
N HIS A 432 -36.74 -36.76 4.98
CA HIS A 432 -35.67 -35.75 5.05
C HIS A 432 -36.15 -34.30 5.17
N ALA A 433 -37.34 -33.93 4.69
CA ALA A 433 -37.70 -32.51 4.60
C ALA A 433 -37.96 -31.83 5.96
N VAL A 434 -38.54 -32.56 6.93
CA VAL A 434 -38.84 -32.03 8.27
C VAL A 434 -37.60 -32.04 9.16
N GLN A 435 -36.77 -33.08 9.06
CA GLN A 435 -35.49 -33.17 9.78
C GLN A 435 -34.51 -32.10 9.29
N ILE A 436 -34.43 -31.85 7.98
CA ILE A 436 -33.58 -30.81 7.39
C ILE A 436 -34.03 -29.41 7.81
N ALA A 437 -35.34 -29.15 7.93
CA ALA A 437 -35.84 -27.85 8.40
C ALA A 437 -35.52 -27.60 9.89
N PHE A 438 -35.60 -28.63 10.74
CA PHE A 438 -35.20 -28.54 12.14
C PHE A 438 -33.69 -28.35 12.30
N LEU A 439 -32.88 -29.12 11.55
CA LEU A 439 -31.43 -29.01 11.55
C LEU A 439 -30.92 -27.68 10.97
N LYS A 440 -31.60 -27.11 9.97
CA LYS A 440 -31.28 -25.77 9.45
C LYS A 440 -31.57 -24.66 10.46
N ASN A 441 -32.58 -24.82 11.31
CA ASN A 441 -32.93 -23.85 12.34
C ASN A 441 -31.99 -23.96 13.57
N GLU A 442 -31.58 -25.17 13.93
CA GLU A 442 -30.49 -25.41 14.90
C GLU A 442 -29.14 -24.88 14.40
N GLN A 443 -28.79 -25.12 13.13
CA GLN A 443 -27.59 -24.57 12.50
C GLN A 443 -27.62 -23.05 12.42
N ALA A 444 -28.78 -22.44 12.15
CA ALA A 444 -28.90 -20.98 12.14
C ALA A 444 -28.68 -20.37 13.54
N LYS A 445 -29.20 -21.01 14.60
CA LYS A 445 -28.96 -20.57 15.99
C LYS A 445 -27.52 -20.79 16.44
N GLN A 446 -26.91 -21.91 16.07
CA GLN A 446 -25.50 -22.19 16.36
C GLN A 446 -24.58 -21.26 15.56
N ALA A 447 -24.92 -20.92 14.31
CA ALA A 447 -24.20 -19.94 13.50
C ALA A 447 -24.31 -18.53 14.09
N GLU A 448 -25.49 -18.13 14.58
CA GLU A 448 -25.67 -16.81 15.21
C GLU A 448 -24.93 -16.70 16.56
N GLN A 449 -24.84 -17.79 17.33
CA GLN A 449 -24.05 -17.84 18.56
C GLN A 449 -22.54 -17.87 18.27
N ALA A 450 -22.10 -18.60 17.24
CA ALA A 450 -20.72 -18.60 16.76
C ALA A 450 -20.32 -17.24 16.17
N GLN A 451 -21.21 -16.54 15.48
CA GLN A 451 -21.01 -15.19 14.97
C GLN A 451 -20.81 -14.18 16.10
N ARG A 452 -21.62 -14.24 17.16
CA ARG A 452 -21.45 -13.36 18.34
C ARG A 452 -20.18 -13.68 19.13
N GLN A 453 -19.80 -14.95 19.24
CA GLN A 453 -18.51 -15.34 19.83
C GLN A 453 -17.33 -14.90 18.97
N TYR A 454 -17.45 -15.00 17.64
CA TYR A 454 -16.46 -14.51 16.68
C TYR A 454 -16.29 -13.00 16.79
N GLU A 455 -17.37 -12.23 16.86
CA GLU A 455 -17.32 -10.77 17.00
C GLU A 455 -16.70 -10.33 18.35
N SER A 456 -16.98 -11.05 19.44
CA SER A 456 -16.33 -10.82 20.75
C SER A 456 -14.84 -11.12 20.72
N LEU A 457 -14.45 -12.27 20.18
CA LEU A 457 -13.04 -12.70 20.08
C LEU A 457 -12.26 -11.86 19.06
N HIS A 458 -12.92 -11.36 18.02
CA HIS A 458 -12.34 -10.43 17.06
C HIS A 458 -12.05 -9.07 17.70
N GLY A 459 -12.94 -8.60 18.59
CA GLY A 459 -12.70 -7.41 19.41
C GLY A 459 -11.49 -7.55 20.33
N GLU A 460 -11.36 -8.68 21.01
CA GLU A 460 -10.20 -8.98 21.88
C GLU A 460 -8.89 -9.16 21.09
N PHE A 461 -8.95 -9.79 19.91
CA PHE A 461 -7.82 -9.92 18.99
C PHE A 461 -7.34 -8.57 18.46
N ILE A 462 -8.27 -7.67 18.11
CA ILE A 462 -7.93 -6.30 17.72
C ILE A 462 -7.29 -5.55 18.89
N ALA A 463 -7.79 -5.72 20.11
CA ALA A 463 -7.19 -5.12 21.30
C ALA A 463 -5.76 -5.64 21.56
N LEU A 464 -5.53 -6.95 21.43
CA LEU A 464 -4.22 -7.57 21.62
C LEU A 464 -3.23 -7.15 20.52
N LYS A 465 -3.68 -7.08 19.27
CA LYS A 465 -2.88 -6.59 18.13
C LYS A 465 -2.52 -5.12 18.30
N THR A 466 -3.45 -4.31 18.82
CA THR A 466 -3.20 -2.90 19.13
C THR A 466 -2.16 -2.74 20.24
N SER A 467 -2.27 -3.52 21.32
CA SER A 467 -1.26 -3.55 22.39
C SER A 467 0.12 -4.03 21.90
N PHE A 468 0.16 -5.02 21.00
CA PHE A 468 1.41 -5.49 20.39
C PHE A 468 2.08 -4.43 19.51
N ILE A 469 1.28 -3.67 18.74
CA ILE A 469 1.79 -2.53 17.95
C ILE A 469 2.34 -1.44 18.87
N GLN A 470 1.66 -1.14 19.97
CA GLN A 470 2.11 -0.14 20.95
C GLN A 470 3.41 -0.57 21.65
N ILE A 471 3.55 -1.85 22.01
CA ILE A 471 4.77 -2.41 22.60
C ILE A 471 5.93 -2.38 21.59
N ASN A 472 5.69 -2.74 20.33
CA ASN A 472 6.71 -2.65 19.29
C ASN A 472 7.12 -1.21 19.01
N ALA A 473 6.18 -0.26 19.02
CA ALA A 473 6.49 1.16 18.87
C ALA A 473 7.37 1.65 20.03
N ALA A 474 7.03 1.31 21.28
CA ALA A 474 7.84 1.67 22.44
C ALA A 474 9.24 1.02 22.42
N TYR A 475 9.36 -0.23 21.94
CA TYR A 475 10.65 -0.90 21.75
C TYR A 475 11.53 -0.19 20.71
N TRP A 476 10.96 0.20 19.56
CA TRP A 476 11.70 0.92 18.52
C TRP A 476 12.13 2.32 18.95
N ASP A 477 11.29 3.03 19.71
CA ASP A 477 11.60 4.35 20.27
C ASP A 477 12.74 4.26 21.31
N ALA A 478 12.69 3.24 22.17
CA ALA A 478 13.76 2.94 23.12
C ALA A 478 15.08 2.55 22.41
N LYS A 479 14.99 1.76 21.33
CA LYS A 479 16.15 1.37 20.53
C LYS A 479 16.79 2.55 19.81
N GLN A 480 15.99 3.45 19.22
CA GLN A 480 16.52 4.67 18.60
C GLN A 480 17.20 5.58 19.63
N THR A 481 16.61 5.71 20.82
CA THR A 481 17.22 6.48 21.92
C THR A 481 18.55 5.87 22.36
N TYR A 482 18.64 4.53 22.46
CA TYR A 482 19.87 3.82 22.76
C TYR A 482 20.94 4.01 21.67
N GLU A 483 20.57 3.87 20.39
CA GLU A 483 21.48 4.05 19.26
C GLU A 483 21.98 5.50 19.15
N ALA A 484 21.14 6.49 19.47
CA ALA A 484 21.53 7.90 19.53
C ALA A 484 22.54 8.16 20.66
N CYS A 485 22.32 7.62 21.87
CA CYS A 485 23.28 7.70 22.96
C CYS A 485 24.63 7.03 22.61
N VAL A 486 24.60 5.88 21.92
CA VAL A 486 25.81 5.19 21.47
C VAL A 486 26.55 6.00 20.40
N ALA A 487 25.83 6.72 19.54
CA ALA A 487 26.41 7.60 18.54
C ALA A 487 27.10 8.83 19.18
N GLU A 488 26.46 9.49 20.16
CA GLU A 488 27.08 10.60 20.91
C GLU A 488 28.35 10.13 21.66
N LEU A 489 28.29 8.98 22.32
CA LEU A 489 29.45 8.38 23.01
C LEU A 489 30.59 8.06 22.04
N ARG A 490 30.30 7.64 20.79
CA ARG A 490 31.32 7.43 19.76
C ARG A 490 31.93 8.73 19.27
N GLU A 491 31.16 9.79 19.11
CA GLU A 491 31.68 11.11 18.74
C GLU A 491 32.58 11.69 19.84
N GLU A 492 32.20 11.56 21.12
CA GLU A 492 33.05 11.97 22.24
C GLU A 492 34.34 11.15 22.31
N LEU A 493 34.26 9.83 22.09
CA LEU A 493 35.43 8.94 22.06
C LEU A 493 36.38 9.30 20.90
N GLU A 494 35.84 9.64 19.73
CA GLU A 494 36.65 10.04 18.58
C GLU A 494 37.24 11.45 18.77
N ALA A 495 36.51 12.38 19.38
CA ALA A 495 37.03 13.68 19.77
C ALA A 495 38.19 13.54 20.78
N GLU A 496 38.10 12.60 21.72
CA GLU A 496 39.16 12.34 22.70
C GLU A 496 40.36 11.60 22.08
N ARG A 497 40.12 10.70 21.11
CA ARG A 497 41.18 10.09 20.27
C ARG A 497 41.92 11.12 19.45
N VAL A 498 41.23 12.08 18.84
CA VAL A 498 41.83 13.20 18.10
C VAL A 498 42.64 14.10 19.04
N ARG A 499 42.15 14.38 20.25
CA ARG A 499 42.92 15.11 21.28
C ARG A 499 44.18 14.36 21.73
N LEU A 500 44.11 13.03 21.86
CA LEU A 500 45.26 12.17 22.20
C LEU A 500 46.27 12.05 21.05
N ALA A 501 45.80 11.96 19.80
CA ALA A 501 46.63 11.97 18.59
C ALA A 501 47.33 13.33 18.38
N TRP A 502 46.64 14.44 18.69
CA TRP A 502 47.24 15.78 18.67
C TRP A 502 48.34 15.93 19.73
N ARG A 503 48.16 15.33 20.93
CA ARG A 503 49.18 15.29 21.99
C ARG A 503 50.40 14.41 21.63
N SER A 504 50.24 13.44 20.74
CA SER A 504 51.31 12.53 20.32
C SER A 504 52.07 12.97 19.06
N ALA A 505 51.47 13.76 18.16
CA ALA A 505 52.01 14.01 16.82
C ALA A 505 52.71 15.38 16.56
N HIS A 506 52.75 16.35 17.48
CA HIS A 506 53.25 17.69 17.14
C HIS A 506 54.79 17.89 17.32
N PRO A 507 55.55 18.33 16.28
CA PRO A 507 56.99 18.63 16.37
C PRO A 507 57.35 19.89 17.19
N LEU A 508 56.37 20.53 17.86
CA LEU A 508 56.60 21.69 18.74
C LEU A 508 56.92 21.29 20.20
N LYS A 509 56.97 19.98 20.53
CA LYS A 509 57.29 19.49 21.88
C LYS A 509 58.68 19.95 22.36
N ALA A 510 59.66 20.07 21.46
CA ALA A 510 60.99 20.60 21.78
C ALA A 510 60.99 22.14 21.94
N PHE A 511 60.23 22.84 21.11
CA PHE A 511 60.09 24.31 21.14
C PHE A 511 59.44 24.80 22.45
N TRP A 512 58.37 24.15 22.91
CA TRP A 512 57.71 24.51 24.17
C TRP A 512 58.49 24.05 25.41
N ARG A 513 59.27 22.95 25.36
CA ARG A 513 60.15 22.56 26.49
C ARG A 513 61.26 23.58 26.74
N ASP A 514 61.82 24.19 25.69
CA ASP A 514 62.83 25.26 25.81
C ASP A 514 62.19 26.61 26.22
N LEU A 515 60.95 26.89 25.80
CA LEU A 515 60.24 28.11 26.19
C LEU A 515 59.81 28.08 27.67
N PHE A 516 59.41 26.92 28.20
CA PHE A 516 59.02 26.77 29.60
C PHE A 516 60.20 26.54 30.56
N SER A 517 61.34 26.01 30.10
CA SER A 517 62.56 25.94 30.92
C SER A 517 63.23 27.30 31.13
N ARG A 518 63.01 28.26 30.22
CA ARG A 518 63.49 29.65 30.33
C ARG A 518 62.58 30.57 31.15
N LYS A 519 61.38 30.12 31.53
CA LYS A 519 60.42 30.89 32.34
C LYS A 519 60.49 30.61 33.85
N THR A 520 61.33 29.68 34.29
CA THR A 520 61.62 29.44 35.72
C THR A 520 62.95 30.05 36.17
N ALA A 521 63.62 30.82 35.30
CA ALA A 521 64.85 31.54 35.62
C ALA A 521 64.68 33.04 35.30
N GLY A 522 64.06 33.78 36.22
CA GLY A 522 64.08 35.25 36.24
C GLY A 522 62.71 35.89 36.03
N VAL A 523 62.07 36.23 37.16
CA VAL A 523 61.42 37.51 37.52
C VAL A 523 60.41 37.15 38.64
N ASP A 524 60.83 37.11 39.91
CA ASP A 524 60.78 38.26 40.83
C ASP A 524 61.04 39.65 40.21
N ALA A 525 60.10 40.57 40.47
CA ALA A 525 59.97 41.98 40.04
C ALA A 525 58.92 42.28 38.95
#